data_AF-A0A916Z4T7-F1
#
_entry.id   AF-A0A916Z4T7-F1
#
_cell.length_a   1.000
_cell.length_b   1.000
_cell.length_c   1.000
_cell.angle_alpha   90.00
_cell.angle_beta   90.00
_cell.angle_gamma   90.00
#
_symmetry.space_group_name_H-M   'P 1'
#
loop_
_entity.id
_entity.type
_entity.pdbx_description
1 polymer ?
#
loop_
_entity_poly.entity_id
_entity_poly.type
_entity_poly.pdbx_seq_one_letter_code
_entity_poly.pdbx_strand_id
1 'polypeptide(L)'
;MRRKFISFFKRDPLLAFDTDGPEADSPPPVDPKTPVSLPATVRDAIDAANIVVQFSAQHDEPRVLFNLPGYNPTVYSDEGVRKIFENIFPELSERQLDKVLKRVDFRIVSAAQAKFNSVMERQTYSARVGGVNWDDDFRNGRW
;
A
#
# COMPACT_ATOMS: atom_id res chain seq x y z
N MET A 1 53.43 2.66 42.65
CA MET A 1 54.63 2.19 41.91
C MET A 1 54.20 1.36 40.70
N ARG A 2 54.78 1.68 39.52
CA ARG A 2 55.12 0.82 38.35
C ARG A 2 54.01 -0.07 37.74
N ARG A 3 53.48 0.31 36.56
CA ARG A 3 53.94 -0.07 35.19
C ARG A 3 53.79 -1.58 34.93
N LYS A 4 52.84 -1.98 34.08
CA LYS A 4 52.99 -2.18 32.63
C LYS A 4 53.97 -3.32 32.27
N PHE A 5 53.42 -4.25 31.47
CA PHE A 5 53.98 -4.83 30.25
C PHE A 5 54.63 -6.23 30.31
N ILE A 6 54.00 -7.12 29.54
CA ILE A 6 54.52 -8.08 28.53
C ILE A 6 55.89 -8.70 28.86
N SER A 7 56.15 -9.99 28.70
CA SER A 7 56.28 -10.67 27.40
C SER A 7 57.21 -11.88 27.58
N PHE A 8 57.30 -12.66 26.50
CA PHE A 8 58.46 -13.46 26.08
C PHE A 8 58.43 -14.99 26.27
N PHE A 9 57.92 -15.62 25.19
CA PHE A 9 58.71 -16.47 24.28
C PHE A 9 58.96 -17.95 24.63
N LYS A 10 58.51 -18.82 23.72
CA LYS A 10 59.36 -19.59 22.78
C LYS A 10 58.42 -20.17 21.69
N ARG A 11 58.54 -19.74 20.41
CA ARG A 11 59.39 -20.30 19.33
C ARG A 11 58.95 -21.72 18.95
N ASP A 12 58.64 -22.07 17.70
CA ASP A 12 59.28 -21.70 16.42
C ASP A 12 58.38 -22.10 15.19
N PRO A 13 58.78 -21.78 13.94
CA PRO A 13 57.92 -21.46 12.80
C PRO A 13 57.72 -22.63 11.84
N LEU A 14 56.55 -22.77 11.22
CA LEU A 14 56.39 -23.61 10.05
C LEU A 14 55.32 -23.06 9.09
N LEU A 15 55.79 -22.82 7.87
CA LEU A 15 55.11 -23.04 6.60
C LEU A 15 54.04 -22.04 6.17
N ALA A 16 54.42 -21.31 5.12
CA ALA A 16 53.56 -20.62 4.19
C ALA A 16 52.32 -21.45 3.83
N PHE A 17 51.16 -20.85 4.02
CA PHE A 17 49.99 -21.10 3.20
C PHE A 17 49.49 -19.73 2.76
N ASP A 18 49.86 -19.35 1.54
CA ASP A 18 48.99 -18.56 0.69
C ASP A 18 47.66 -19.29 0.66
N THR A 19 46.61 -18.68 1.19
CA THR A 19 45.26 -18.87 0.66
C THR A 19 44.39 -17.75 1.17
N ASP A 20 43.92 -16.98 0.19
CA ASP A 20 42.91 -15.96 0.26
C ASP A 20 41.88 -16.21 1.35
N GLY A 21 41.54 -15.14 2.08
CA GLY A 21 40.40 -15.15 2.97
C GLY A 21 39.15 -15.63 2.22
N PRO A 22 38.19 -16.25 2.89
CA PRO A 22 36.87 -16.39 2.30
C PRO A 22 36.36 -14.97 2.05
N GLU A 23 36.40 -14.57 0.77
CA GLU A 23 35.68 -13.41 0.26
C GLU A 23 34.29 -13.48 0.88
N ALA A 24 33.96 -12.46 1.66
CA ALA A 24 32.59 -12.22 2.05
C ALA A 24 31.80 -12.19 0.75
N ASP A 25 30.99 -13.23 0.52
CA ASP A 25 29.98 -13.32 -0.53
C ASP A 25 29.10 -12.08 -0.38
N SER A 26 29.57 -10.99 -0.99
CA SER A 26 28.87 -9.73 -1.02
C SER A 26 27.64 -10.03 -1.84
N PRO A 27 26.41 -9.89 -1.28
CA PRO A 27 25.21 -10.17 -2.02
C PRO A 27 25.31 -9.43 -3.35
N PRO A 28 25.00 -10.10 -4.48
CA PRO A 28 25.30 -9.57 -5.80
C PRO A 28 24.77 -8.14 -5.90
N PRO A 29 25.52 -7.23 -6.54
CA PRO A 29 25.13 -5.82 -6.64
C PRO A 29 23.71 -5.76 -7.18
N VAL A 30 22.76 -5.34 -6.33
CA VAL A 30 21.35 -5.26 -6.68
C VAL A 30 21.25 -4.21 -7.76
N ASP A 31 21.11 -4.66 -8.99
CA ASP A 31 21.08 -3.81 -10.17
C ASP A 31 19.95 -2.78 -9.99
N PRO A 32 20.24 -1.47 -9.91
CA PRO A 32 19.26 -0.44 -9.54
C PRO A 32 18.12 -0.31 -10.57
N LYS A 33 18.27 -0.94 -11.74
CA LYS A 33 17.27 -1.01 -12.81
C LYS A 33 16.35 -2.23 -12.71
N THR A 34 16.60 -3.16 -11.78
CA THR A 34 15.74 -4.34 -11.61
C THR A 34 14.35 -3.88 -11.17
N PRO A 35 13.28 -4.16 -11.94
CA PRO A 35 11.96 -3.72 -11.59
C PRO A 35 11.52 -4.41 -10.30
N VAL A 36 11.46 -3.66 -9.20
CA VAL A 36 10.99 -4.16 -7.90
C VAL A 36 9.55 -4.65 -8.04
N SER A 37 9.33 -5.96 -8.13
CA SER A 37 7.99 -6.52 -8.26
C SER A 37 7.37 -6.71 -6.87
N LEU A 38 6.06 -6.47 -6.77
CA LEU A 38 5.30 -6.86 -5.59
C LEU A 38 5.04 -8.37 -5.62
N PRO A 39 5.19 -9.10 -4.49
CA PRO A 39 4.77 -10.49 -4.37
C PRO A 39 3.28 -10.66 -4.75
N ALA A 40 2.90 -11.83 -5.25
CA ALA A 40 1.52 -12.11 -5.66
C ALA A 40 0.54 -11.96 -4.49
N THR A 41 0.90 -12.49 -3.32
CA THR A 41 0.10 -12.40 -2.07
C THR A 41 -0.23 -10.97 -1.67
N VAL A 42 0.72 -10.04 -1.83
CA VAL A 42 0.52 -8.61 -1.53
C VAL A 42 -0.42 -7.97 -2.53
N ARG A 43 -0.32 -8.32 -3.82
CA ARG A 43 -1.25 -7.83 -4.84
C ARG A 43 -2.66 -8.33 -4.58
N ASP A 44 -2.81 -9.61 -4.27
CA ASP A 44 -4.09 -10.23 -3.96
C ASP A 44 -4.73 -9.58 -2.72
N ALA A 45 -3.94 -9.29 -1.68
CA ALA A 45 -4.41 -8.57 -0.50
C ALA A 45 -4.86 -7.14 -0.85
N ILE A 46 -4.08 -6.42 -1.65
CA ILE A 46 -4.48 -5.08 -2.12
C ILE A 46 -5.76 -5.17 -2.93
N ASP A 47 -5.90 -6.12 -3.84
CA ASP A 47 -7.06 -6.24 -4.73
C ASP A 47 -8.33 -6.70 -3.97
N ALA A 48 -8.16 -7.54 -2.95
CA ALA A 48 -9.22 -7.95 -2.03
C ALA A 48 -9.62 -6.87 -1.01
N ALA A 49 -8.83 -5.80 -0.87
CA ALA A 49 -9.18 -4.69 0.01
C ALA A 49 -10.47 -4.02 -0.47
N ASN A 50 -11.42 -3.83 0.46
CA ASN A 50 -12.62 -3.06 0.22
C ASN A 50 -12.35 -1.58 0.54
N ILE A 51 -12.58 -0.72 -0.44
CA ILE A 51 -12.33 0.73 -0.34
C ILE A 51 -13.67 1.45 -0.46
N VAL A 52 -14.04 2.16 0.60
CA VAL A 52 -15.30 2.90 0.67
C VAL A 52 -14.99 4.38 0.78
N VAL A 53 -15.42 5.15 -0.22
CA VAL A 53 -15.29 6.61 -0.24
C VAL A 53 -16.59 7.25 0.25
N GLN A 54 -16.49 8.06 1.30
CA GLN A 54 -17.60 8.77 1.91
C GLN A 54 -17.46 10.28 1.68
N PHE A 55 -18.42 10.85 0.97
CA PHE A 55 -18.61 12.28 0.83
C PHE A 55 -19.64 12.72 1.87
N SER A 56 -19.27 13.64 2.76
CA SER A 56 -20.17 14.18 3.80
C SER A 56 -20.10 15.68 3.80
N ALA A 57 -21.24 16.35 3.96
CA ALA A 57 -21.28 17.81 4.12
C ALA A 57 -20.63 18.30 5.42
N GLN A 58 -20.30 17.37 6.34
CA GLN A 58 -19.64 17.66 7.61
C GLN A 58 -18.11 17.72 7.49
N HIS A 59 -17.55 17.36 6.32
CA HIS A 59 -16.11 17.33 6.08
C HIS A 59 -15.78 17.99 4.75
N ASP A 60 -14.77 18.84 4.74
CA ASP A 60 -14.32 19.52 3.52
C ASP A 60 -13.67 18.53 2.52
N GLU A 61 -13.20 17.39 3.01
CA GLU A 61 -12.52 16.36 2.22
C GLU A 61 -13.23 14.99 2.33
N PRO A 62 -13.24 14.18 1.24
CA PRO A 62 -13.80 12.84 1.27
C PRO A 62 -13.01 11.93 2.21
N ARG A 63 -13.73 11.25 3.11
CA ARG A 63 -13.11 10.24 3.96
C ARG A 63 -13.06 8.90 3.23
N VAL A 64 -11.91 8.27 3.27
CA VAL A 64 -11.71 6.95 2.68
C VAL A 64 -11.57 5.93 3.80
N LEU A 65 -12.44 4.92 3.79
CA LEU A 65 -12.31 3.75 4.65
C LEU A 65 -11.63 2.64 3.85
N PHE A 66 -10.54 2.15 4.39
CA PHE A 66 -9.75 1.06 3.86
C PHE A 66 -9.96 -0.18 4.73
N ASN A 67 -10.41 -1.28 4.12
CA ASN A 67 -10.72 -2.51 4.83
C ASN A 67 -10.01 -3.70 4.16
N LEU A 68 -9.05 -4.30 4.87
CA LEU A 68 -8.45 -5.57 4.47
C LEU A 68 -9.21 -6.74 5.07
N PRO A 69 -9.42 -7.84 4.31
CA PRO A 69 -10.04 -9.04 4.87
C PRO A 69 -9.31 -9.54 6.12
N GLY A 70 -10.06 -9.72 7.22
CA GLY A 70 -9.49 -10.15 8.50
C GLY A 70 -8.92 -9.02 9.37
N TYR A 71 -8.98 -7.76 8.93
CA TYR A 71 -8.54 -6.59 9.69
C TYR A 71 -9.73 -5.66 9.98
N ASN A 72 -9.60 -4.86 11.04
CA ASN A 72 -10.58 -3.83 11.33
C ASN A 72 -10.52 -2.73 10.27
N PRO A 73 -11.66 -2.22 9.79
CA PRO A 73 -11.68 -1.08 8.88
C PRO A 73 -10.98 0.12 9.51
N THR A 74 -10.10 0.75 8.74
CA THR A 74 -9.36 1.94 9.18
C THR A 74 -9.64 3.12 8.26
N VAL A 75 -9.62 4.32 8.82
CA VAL A 75 -9.56 5.53 8.00
C VAL A 75 -8.21 5.55 7.28
N TYR A 76 -8.24 5.77 5.97
CA TYR A 76 -7.05 5.80 5.15
C TYR A 76 -6.11 6.91 5.60
N SER A 77 -4.84 6.55 5.78
CA SER A 77 -3.69 7.44 5.83
C SER A 77 -2.48 6.69 5.32
N ASP A 78 -1.57 7.37 4.64
CA ASP A 78 -0.37 6.75 4.05
C ASP A 78 0.44 6.00 5.12
N GLU A 79 0.64 6.64 6.28
CA GLU A 79 1.37 6.04 7.41
C GLU A 79 0.60 4.86 8.04
N GLY A 80 -0.74 4.95 8.11
CA GLY A 80 -1.58 3.88 8.66
C GLY A 80 -1.55 2.64 7.78
N VAL A 81 -1.75 2.81 6.47
CA VAL A 81 -1.70 1.69 5.51
C VAL A 81 -0.30 1.12 5.44
N ARG A 82 0.74 1.95 5.44
CA ARG A 82 2.12 1.49 5.48
C ARG A 82 2.37 0.56 6.68
N LYS A 83 2.01 0.98 7.89
CA LYS A 83 2.16 0.17 9.11
C LYS A 83 1.36 -1.13 9.05
N ILE A 84 0.17 -1.11 8.46
CA ILE A 84 -0.62 -2.33 8.28
C ILE A 84 0.14 -3.31 7.38
N PHE A 85 0.64 -2.87 6.22
CA PHE A 85 1.39 -3.76 5.33
C PHE A 85 2.75 -4.19 5.89
N GLU A 86 3.45 -3.33 6.64
CA GLU A 86 4.66 -3.70 7.39
C GLU A 86 4.38 -4.79 8.42
N ASN A 87 3.22 -4.75 9.09
CA ASN A 87 2.84 -5.76 10.08
C ASN A 87 2.39 -7.08 9.45
N ILE A 88 1.71 -7.04 8.30
CA ILE A 88 1.19 -8.24 7.61
C ILE A 88 2.31 -8.94 6.83
N PHE A 89 3.17 -8.16 6.18
CA PHE A 89 4.23 -8.63 5.30
C PHE A 89 5.58 -8.00 5.72
N PRO A 90 6.15 -8.42 6.86
CA PRO A 90 7.40 -7.86 7.38
C PRO A 90 8.60 -8.08 6.46
N GLU A 91 8.51 -9.00 5.51
CA GLU A 91 9.52 -9.27 4.49
C GLU A 91 9.57 -8.21 3.37
N LEU A 92 8.63 -7.26 3.33
CA LEU A 92 8.63 -6.22 2.31
C LEU A 92 9.73 -5.20 2.54
N SER A 93 10.52 -4.96 1.49
CA SER A 93 11.46 -3.83 1.45
C SER A 93 10.71 -2.49 1.42
N GLU A 94 11.38 -1.41 1.87
CA GLU A 94 10.82 -0.05 1.80
C GLU A 94 10.34 0.32 0.38
N ARG A 95 11.11 -0.06 -0.65
CA ARG A 95 10.73 0.19 -2.05
C ARG A 95 9.48 -0.58 -2.47
N GLN A 96 9.22 -1.75 -1.88
CA GLN A 96 7.98 -2.49 -2.12
C GLN A 96 6.81 -1.85 -1.38
N LEU A 97 7.00 -1.41 -0.14
CA LEU A 97 5.97 -0.68 0.61
C LEU A 97 5.53 0.59 -0.10
N ASP A 98 6.46 1.36 -0.67
CA ASP A 98 6.14 2.53 -1.50
C ASP A 98 5.29 2.16 -2.73
N LYS A 99 5.54 0.99 -3.34
CA LYS A 99 4.72 0.49 -4.45
C LYS A 99 3.33 0.02 -3.99
N VAL A 100 3.23 -0.54 -2.79
CA VAL A 100 1.94 -0.87 -2.17
C VAL A 100 1.11 0.40 -2.02
N LEU A 101 1.67 1.44 -1.40
CA LEU A 101 0.97 2.72 -1.20
C LEU A 101 0.48 3.31 -2.52
N LYS A 102 1.36 3.42 -3.52
CA LYS A 102 0.98 3.92 -4.86
C LYS A 102 -0.17 3.13 -5.50
N ARG A 103 -0.19 1.80 -5.30
CA ARG A 103 -1.25 0.95 -5.85
C ARG A 103 -2.56 1.12 -5.08
N VAL A 104 -2.50 1.29 -3.76
CA VAL A 104 -3.66 1.60 -2.92
C VAL A 104 -4.23 2.97 -3.30
N ASP A 105 -3.39 4.01 -3.42
CA ASP A 105 -3.78 5.34 -3.89
C ASP A 105 -4.52 5.27 -5.22
N PHE A 106 -3.98 4.54 -6.19
CA PHE A 106 -4.61 4.37 -7.50
C PHE A 106 -6.02 3.75 -7.39
N ARG A 107 -6.19 2.75 -6.52
CA ARG A 107 -7.52 2.14 -6.28
C ARG A 107 -8.46 3.11 -5.56
N ILE A 108 -7.96 3.93 -4.64
CA ILE A 108 -8.74 4.96 -3.94
C ILE A 108 -9.25 6.01 -4.93
N VAL A 109 -8.38 6.55 -5.79
CA VAL A 109 -8.76 7.51 -6.83
C VAL A 109 -9.81 6.91 -7.76
N SER A 110 -9.62 5.66 -8.17
CA SER A 110 -10.58 4.93 -9.01
C SER A 110 -11.94 4.77 -8.32
N ALA A 111 -11.96 4.42 -7.02
CA ALA A 111 -13.18 4.30 -6.24
C ALA A 111 -13.87 5.65 -6.03
N ALA A 112 -13.11 6.72 -5.79
CA ALA A 112 -13.63 8.08 -5.65
C ALA A 112 -14.29 8.56 -6.95
N GLN A 113 -13.64 8.31 -8.10
CA GLN A 113 -14.20 8.67 -9.41
C GLN A 113 -15.50 7.89 -9.70
N ALA A 114 -15.52 6.58 -9.44
CA ALA A 114 -16.73 5.77 -9.62
C ALA A 114 -17.88 6.27 -8.73
N LYS A 115 -17.57 6.64 -7.49
CA LYS A 115 -18.56 7.19 -6.56
C LYS A 115 -19.06 8.56 -7.02
N PHE A 116 -18.17 9.46 -7.43
CA PHE A 116 -18.53 10.77 -7.98
C PHE A 116 -19.47 10.64 -9.18
N ASN A 117 -19.14 9.78 -10.14
CA ASN A 117 -19.98 9.50 -11.31
C ASN A 117 -21.38 9.02 -10.90
N SER A 118 -21.47 8.12 -9.92
CA SER A 118 -22.77 7.62 -9.42
C SER A 118 -23.63 8.71 -8.75
N VAL A 119 -22.99 9.69 -8.09
CA VAL A 119 -23.69 10.84 -7.48
C VAL A 119 -24.21 11.78 -8.56
N MET A 120 -23.39 12.08 -9.57
CA MET A 120 -23.76 12.95 -10.70
C MET A 120 -24.87 12.33 -11.56
N GLU A 121 -24.82 11.02 -11.83
CA GLU A 121 -25.89 10.32 -12.54
C GLU A 121 -27.23 10.45 -11.80
N ARG A 122 -27.25 10.19 -10.49
CA ARG A 122 -28.46 10.36 -9.65
C ARG A 122 -29.01 11.79 -9.72
N GLN A 123 -28.14 12.79 -9.69
CA GLN A 123 -28.54 14.19 -9.81
C GLN A 123 -29.09 14.54 -11.20
N THR A 124 -28.54 13.93 -12.26
CA THR A 124 -29.00 14.14 -13.63
C THR A 124 -30.38 13.50 -13.85
N TYR A 125 -30.66 12.34 -13.24
CA TYR A 125 -31.99 11.76 -13.22
C TYR A 125 -32.98 12.62 -12.41
N SER A 126 -32.60 13.18 -11.26
CA SER A 126 -33.48 14.08 -10.52
C SER A 126 -33.68 15.44 -11.19
N ALA A 127 -32.70 15.95 -11.96
CA ALA A 127 -32.81 17.21 -12.70
C ALA A 127 -33.63 17.06 -13.99
N ARG A 128 -33.72 15.86 -14.57
CA ARG A 128 -34.72 15.55 -15.61
C ARG A 128 -36.14 15.37 -15.04
N VAL A 129 -36.26 15.14 -13.74
CA VAL A 129 -37.54 15.13 -12.99
C VAL A 129 -37.80 16.54 -12.41
N GLY A 130 -37.61 17.54 -13.27
CA GLY A 130 -37.92 18.95 -13.03
C GLY A 130 -38.86 19.48 -14.10
N GLY A 131 -39.88 18.71 -14.49
CA GLY A 131 -40.91 19.31 -15.34
C GLY A 131 -42.08 18.46 -15.83
N VAL A 132 -41.99 17.14 -16.01
CA VAL A 132 -43.14 16.33 -16.46
C VAL A 132 -43.06 14.90 -15.95
N ASN A 133 -43.99 14.53 -15.07
CA ASN A 133 -44.24 13.14 -14.65
C ASN A 133 -45.14 12.48 -15.73
N TRP A 134 -44.55 11.73 -16.66
CA TRP A 134 -45.30 11.06 -17.74
C TRP A 134 -46.09 9.81 -17.27
N ASP A 135 -45.92 9.38 -16.02
CA ASP A 135 -46.53 8.15 -15.50
C ASP A 135 -47.86 8.34 -14.75
N ASP A 136 -48.24 9.58 -14.40
CA ASP A 136 -49.48 9.84 -13.64
C ASP A 136 -50.74 10.00 -14.51
N ASP A 137 -50.60 10.39 -15.79
CA ASP A 137 -51.74 10.57 -16.70
C ASP A 137 -52.23 9.25 -17.34
N PHE A 138 -51.34 8.27 -17.52
CA PHE A 138 -51.74 6.98 -18.10
C PHE A 138 -52.57 6.09 -17.16
N ARG A 139 -52.46 6.30 -15.83
CA ARG A 139 -53.21 5.51 -14.82
C ARG A 139 -54.53 6.15 -14.39
N ASN A 140 -54.73 7.45 -14.61
CA ASN A 140 -55.90 8.17 -14.12
C ASN A 140 -57.00 8.43 -15.17
N GLY A 141 -56.86 7.91 -16.39
CA GLY A 141 -57.97 7.76 -17.34
C GLY A 141 -58.76 9.04 -17.65
N ARG A 142 -58.11 10.21 -17.65
CA ARG A 142 -58.73 11.45 -18.12
C ARG A 142 -58.24 11.76 -19.53
N TRP A 143 -59.15 11.56 -20.49
CA TRP A 143 -59.12 12.17 -21.82
C TRP A 143 -59.99 13.42 -21.80
#